data_AF-A0A852PJ56-F1
#
_entry.id   AF-A0A852PJ56-F1
#
_cell.length_a   1.000
_cell.length_b   1.000
_cell.length_c   1.000
_cell.angle_alpha   90.00
_cell.angle_beta   90.00
_cell.angle_gamma   90.00
#
_symmetry.space_group_name_H-M   'P 1'
#
loop_
_entity.id
_entity.type
_entity.pdbx_description
1 polymer ?
#
loop_
_entity_poly.entity_id
_entity_poly.type
_entity_poly.pdbx_seq_one_letter_code
_entity_poly.pdbx_strand_id
1 'polypeptide(L)'
;MKKTGCGGHLIASMFNGIGEPANLVPMDKILNGSGGKWYKMEMEWAKALDSGKKVEVNIKPIYSGSSKRPDSFEVSYSVDGKQFERIMKNTPTGD
;
A
#
# COMPACT_ATOMS: atom_id res chain seq x y z
N MET A 1 25.99 -13.71 -8.05
CA MET A 1 25.52 -13.91 -6.66
C MET A 1 24.10 -13.38 -6.54
N LYS A 2 23.14 -14.24 -6.16
CA LYS A 2 21.75 -13.87 -5.91
C LYS A 2 21.70 -12.96 -4.68
N LYS A 3 21.36 -11.69 -4.87
CA LYS A 3 20.94 -10.82 -3.76
C LYS A 3 19.44 -11.06 -3.53
N THR A 4 19.15 -12.05 -2.70
CA THR A 4 17.87 -12.18 -1.99
C THR A 4 17.79 -11.04 -0.97
N GLY A 5 17.07 -10.00 -1.35
CA GLY A 5 16.84 -8.83 -0.54
C GLY A 5 15.91 -7.92 -1.32
N CYS A 6 14.68 -8.38 -1.56
CA CYS A 6 13.63 -7.52 -2.11
C CYS A 6 13.20 -6.54 -1.00
N GLY A 7 14.05 -5.54 -0.73
CA GLY A 7 13.61 -4.29 -0.14
C GLY A 7 12.66 -3.66 -1.16
N GLY A 8 11.38 -4.00 -1.06
CA GLY A 8 10.35 -3.41 -1.90
C GLY A 8 10.21 -1.94 -1.53
N HIS A 9 10.70 -1.05 -2.39
CA HIS A 9 10.28 0.34 -2.38
C HIS A 9 8.80 0.36 -2.71
N LEU A 10 7.95 0.67 -1.73
CA LEU A 10 6.52 0.56 -1.94
C LEU A 10 5.91 1.87 -2.42
N ILE A 11 6.44 3.05 -2.06
CA ILE A 11 5.78 4.35 -2.33
C ILE A 11 6.77 5.48 -2.70
N ALA A 12 8.06 5.19 -2.94
CA ALA A 12 9.13 6.16 -2.71
C ALA A 12 9.32 7.37 -3.65
N SER A 13 8.62 7.55 -4.78
CA SER A 13 8.94 8.70 -5.67
C SER A 13 7.80 9.42 -6.38
N MET A 14 6.56 8.97 -6.30
CA MET A 14 5.45 9.58 -7.07
C MET A 14 4.49 10.44 -6.24
N PHE A 15 4.59 10.43 -4.91
CA PHE A 15 3.62 11.08 -4.03
C PHE A 15 4.26 12.25 -3.28
N ASN A 16 4.15 13.43 -3.88
CA ASN A 16 4.76 14.68 -3.45
C ASN A 16 4.15 15.26 -2.14
N GLY A 17 4.07 14.45 -1.06
CA GLY A 17 3.54 14.89 0.23
C GLY A 17 3.02 13.81 1.19
N ILE A 18 3.09 12.51 0.87
CA ILE A 18 2.76 11.46 1.84
C ILE A 18 4.04 11.14 2.60
N GLY A 19 4.05 11.48 3.88
CA GLY A 19 5.15 11.18 4.78
C GLY A 19 5.61 9.72 4.66
N GLU A 20 6.89 9.54 4.91
CA GLU A 20 7.66 8.31 4.85
C GLU A 20 7.16 7.05 5.63
N PRO A 21 6.18 7.03 6.57
CA PRO A 21 5.97 5.85 7.41
C PRO A 21 5.51 4.57 6.70
N ALA A 22 4.75 4.66 5.60
CA ALA A 22 4.22 3.46 4.91
C ALA A 22 5.30 2.67 4.17
N ASN A 23 6.46 3.29 3.88
CA ASN A 23 7.50 2.71 3.04
C ASN A 23 8.29 1.57 3.71
N LEU A 24 8.05 1.30 5.01
CA LEU A 24 8.80 0.31 5.81
C LEU A 24 7.91 -0.52 6.76
N VAL A 25 6.60 -0.61 6.51
CA VAL A 25 5.72 -1.38 7.39
C VAL A 25 5.71 -2.86 6.99
N PRO A 26 5.93 -3.82 7.92
CA PRO A 26 5.88 -5.24 7.60
C PRO A 26 4.50 -5.65 7.07
N MET A 27 4.44 -6.15 5.83
CA MET A 27 3.22 -6.62 5.18
C MET A 27 3.29 -8.10 4.82
N ASP A 28 2.13 -8.74 4.79
CA ASP A 28 2.03 -10.13 4.36
C ASP A 28 2.40 -10.28 2.89
N LYS A 29 3.10 -11.36 2.56
CA LYS A 29 3.42 -11.69 1.16
C LYS A 29 2.17 -11.97 0.33
N ILE A 30 1.07 -12.42 0.94
CA ILE A 30 -0.19 -12.69 0.23
C ILE A 30 -0.93 -11.38 -0.06
N LEU A 31 -0.86 -10.43 0.87
CA LEU A 31 -1.41 -9.10 0.66
C LEU A 31 -0.62 -8.31 -0.39
N ASN A 32 0.73 -8.32 -0.29
CA ASN A 32 1.65 -7.54 -1.12
C ASN A 32 2.19 -8.27 -2.36
N GLY A 33 1.93 -9.57 -2.51
CA GLY A 33 2.37 -10.34 -3.67
C GLY A 33 1.62 -9.96 -4.94
N SER A 34 2.11 -10.39 -6.11
CA SER A 34 1.59 -10.04 -7.44
C SER A 34 0.12 -10.45 -7.73
N GLY A 35 -0.52 -11.21 -6.84
CA GLY A 35 -1.95 -11.51 -6.88
C GLY A 35 -2.79 -10.86 -5.76
N GLY A 36 -2.12 -10.21 -4.81
CA GLY A 36 -2.68 -9.67 -3.58
C GLY A 36 -3.48 -8.38 -3.78
N LYS A 37 -4.34 -8.08 -2.81
CA LYS A 37 -5.23 -6.90 -2.86
C LYS A 37 -4.43 -5.60 -2.86
N TRP A 38 -3.30 -5.56 -2.15
CA TRP A 38 -2.43 -4.38 -2.10
C TRP A 38 -1.77 -4.11 -3.45
N TYR A 39 -1.11 -5.12 -4.02
CA TYR A 39 -0.49 -5.01 -5.34
C TYR A 39 -1.49 -4.58 -6.43
N LYS A 40 -2.70 -5.16 -6.44
CA LYS A 40 -3.74 -4.78 -7.40
C LYS A 40 -4.16 -3.30 -7.26
N MET A 41 -4.29 -2.82 -6.03
CA MET A 41 -4.60 -1.40 -5.76
C MET A 41 -3.47 -0.48 -6.24
N GLU A 42 -2.21 -0.84 -6.01
CA GLU A 42 -1.06 -0.08 -6.52
C GLU A 42 -1.05 -0.04 -8.06
N MET A 43 -1.38 -1.15 -8.72
CA MET A 43 -1.50 -1.20 -10.18
C MET A 43 -2.64 -0.32 -10.71
N GLU A 44 -3.77 -0.25 -10.00
CA GLU A 44 -4.88 0.67 -10.34
C GLU A 44 -4.43 2.13 -10.28
N TRP A 45 -3.72 2.51 -9.23
CA TRP A 45 -3.16 3.86 -9.08
C TRP A 45 -2.10 4.17 -10.14
N ALA A 46 -1.19 3.23 -10.41
CA ALA A 46 -0.18 3.38 -11.46
C ALA A 46 -0.82 3.62 -12.83
N LYS A 47 -1.87 2.86 -13.17
CA LYS A 47 -2.62 3.03 -14.42
C LYS A 47 -3.35 4.37 -14.47
N ALA A 48 -3.91 4.83 -13.35
CA ALA A 48 -4.56 6.13 -13.29
C ALA A 48 -3.55 7.28 -13.52
N LEU A 49 -2.38 7.21 -12.88
CA LEU A 49 -1.29 8.17 -13.09
C LEU A 49 -0.78 8.16 -14.53
N ASP A 50 -0.59 6.98 -15.13
CA ASP A 50 -0.19 6.82 -16.55
C ASP A 50 -1.22 7.42 -17.52
N SER A 51 -2.51 7.41 -17.13
CA SER A 51 -3.59 8.06 -17.88
C SER A 51 -3.70 9.57 -17.64
N GLY A 52 -2.74 10.18 -16.93
CA GLY A 52 -2.71 11.61 -16.62
C GLY A 52 -3.65 12.03 -15.49
N LYS A 53 -4.19 11.08 -14.72
CA LYS A 53 -5.11 11.38 -13.61
C LYS A 53 -4.34 11.78 -12.36
N LYS A 54 -4.96 12.61 -11.52
CA LYS A 54 -4.43 12.91 -10.19
C LYS A 54 -4.82 11.80 -9.22
N VAL A 55 -3.84 11.24 -8.52
CA VAL A 55 -4.07 10.27 -7.44
C VAL A 55 -3.54 10.83 -6.13
N GLU A 56 -4.40 10.89 -5.10
CA GLU A 56 -4.01 11.29 -3.74
C GLU A 56 -4.30 10.13 -2.81
N VAL A 57 -3.39 9.79 -1.90
CA VAL A 57 -3.52 8.59 -1.06
C VAL A 57 -3.24 8.97 0.39
N ASN A 58 -3.95 8.34 1.32
CA ASN A 58 -3.72 8.38 2.74
C ASN A 58 -3.80 6.94 3.27
N ILE A 59 -2.73 6.47 3.93
CA ILE A 59 -2.62 5.11 4.44
C ILE A 59 -2.37 5.19 5.94
N LYS A 60 -3.25 4.55 6.71
CA LYS A 60 -3.15 4.47 8.15
C LYS A 60 -3.01 3.01 8.59
N PRO A 61 -1.82 2.58 9.05
CA PRO A 61 -1.64 1.26 9.63
C PRO A 61 -2.34 1.19 11.00
N ILE A 62 -3.02 0.07 11.26
CA ILE A 62 -3.75 -0.19 12.49
C ILE A 62 -3.04 -1.32 13.24
N TYR A 63 -2.67 -1.06 14.49
CA TYR A 63 -1.95 -2.01 15.34
C TYR A 63 -2.80 -2.37 16.55
N SER A 64 -2.75 -3.63 16.96
CA SER A 64 -3.23 -4.11 18.25
C SER A 64 -2.06 -4.67 19.07
N GLY A 65 -2.13 -4.42 20.39
CA GLY A 65 -1.10 -4.86 21.32
C GLY A 65 0.27 -4.21 21.08
N SER A 66 1.34 -4.97 21.28
CA SER A 66 2.74 -4.51 21.19
C SER A 66 3.46 -4.94 19.90
N SER A 67 2.71 -5.42 18.90
CA SER A 67 3.27 -5.88 17.63
C SER A 67 3.88 -4.73 16.83
N LYS A 68 5.04 -4.96 16.21
CA LYS A 68 5.65 -4.05 15.22
C LYS A 68 5.04 -4.21 13.82
N ARG A 69 4.20 -5.21 13.62
CA ARG A 69 3.44 -5.47 12.39
C ARG A 69 1.99 -5.03 12.60
N PRO A 70 1.41 -4.20 11.73
CA PRO A 70 0.01 -3.81 11.85
C PRO A 70 -0.89 -5.01 11.54
N ASP A 71 -2.09 -5.01 12.10
CA ASP A 71 -3.11 -6.01 11.82
C ASP A 71 -3.90 -5.67 10.56
N SER A 72 -4.02 -4.39 10.23
CA SER A 72 -4.69 -3.92 9.03
C SER A 72 -4.21 -2.53 8.58
N PHE A 73 -4.69 -2.12 7.41
CA PHE A 73 -4.47 -0.81 6.85
C PHE A 73 -5.82 -0.20 6.47
N GLU A 74 -6.09 1.01 6.94
CA GLU A 74 -7.12 1.89 6.42
C GLU A 74 -6.50 2.72 5.30
N VAL A 75 -7.02 2.60 4.09
CA VAL A 75 -6.51 3.28 2.90
C VAL A 75 -7.61 4.12 2.30
N SER A 76 -7.46 5.43 2.37
CA SER A 76 -8.33 6.41 1.72
C SER A 76 -7.58 7.03 0.56
N TYR A 77 -8.17 7.08 -0.63
CA TYR A 77 -7.53 7.68 -1.80
C TYR A 77 -8.52 8.40 -2.69
N SER A 78 -8.04 9.34 -3.50
CA SER A 78 -8.80 10.01 -4.54
C SER A 78 -8.19 9.73 -5.91
N VAL A 79 -9.04 9.61 -6.94
CA VAL A 79 -8.62 9.61 -8.36
C VAL A 79 -9.45 10.66 -9.09
N ASP A 80 -8.82 11.73 -9.57
CA ASP A 80 -9.47 12.92 -10.12
C ASP A 80 -10.59 13.47 -9.22
N GLY A 81 -10.30 13.54 -7.92
CA GLY A 81 -11.26 14.02 -6.91
C GLY A 81 -12.33 13.01 -6.50
N LYS A 82 -12.44 11.85 -7.17
CA LYS A 82 -13.33 10.77 -6.73
C LYS A 82 -12.69 10.00 -5.58
N GLN A 83 -13.34 10.00 -4.42
CA GLN A 83 -12.84 9.36 -3.21
C GLN A 83 -13.19 7.87 -3.14
N PHE A 84 -12.29 7.09 -2.53
CA PHE A 84 -12.36 5.66 -2.31
C PHE A 84 -11.77 5.33 -0.94
N GLU A 85 -12.33 4.32 -0.27
CA GLU A 85 -11.83 3.81 1.00
C GLU A 85 -11.73 2.29 0.95
N ARG A 86 -10.66 1.75 1.51
CA ARG A 86 -10.41 0.31 1.63
C ARG A 86 -9.84 -0.01 2.99
N ILE A 87 -10.30 -1.10 3.57
CA ILE A 87 -9.68 -1.72 4.75
C ILE A 87 -9.07 -3.03 4.30
N MET A 88 -7.77 -3.22 4.53
CA MET A 88 -7.05 -4.43 4.17
C MET A 88 -6.43 -5.06 5.40
N LYS A 89 -6.77 -6.32 5.69
CA LYS A 89 -6.14 -7.05 6.80
C LYS A 89 -4.75 -7.53 6.39
N ASN A 90 -3.80 -7.36 7.29
CA ASN A 90 -2.41 -7.81 7.14
C ASN A 90 -2.24 -9.26 7.60
N THR A 91 -3.11 -10.15 7.09
CA THR A 91 -3.15 -11.56 7.46
C THR A 91 -2.55 -12.43 6.36
N PRO A 92 -2.16 -13.68 6.67
CA PRO A 92 -1.76 -14.67 5.67
C PRO A 92 -2.87 -15.04 4.68
N THR A 93 -4.11 -14.60 4.85
CA THR A 93 -5.20 -14.86 3.90
C THR A 93 -5.55 -13.64 3.07
N GLY A 94 -5.14 -12.43 3.50
CA GLY A 94 -5.50 -11.18 2.83
C GLY A 94 -6.99 -10.84 2.90
N ASP A 95 -7.75 -11.50 3.78
CA ASP A 95 -9.21 -11.34 3.98
C ASP A 95 -9.57 -10.69 5.32
#